data_AF-A0A528F520-F1
#
_entry.id   AF-A0A528F520-F1
#
_cell.length_a   1.000
_cell.length_b   1.000
_cell.length_c   1.000
_cell.angle_alpha   90.00
_cell.angle_beta   90.00
_cell.angle_gamma   90.00
#
_symmetry.space_group_name_H-M   'P 1'
#
loop_
_entity.id
_entity.type
_entity.pdbx_description
1 polymer ?
#
loop_
_entity_poly.entity_id
_entity_poly.type
_entity_poly.pdbx_seq_one_letter_code
_entity_poly.pdbx_strand_id
1 'polypeptide(L)'
;MKIPKSLLVDPEKSTVYGTFAVAISVWAFSYSSLFGQILILAYYAVWLPLILVDYRRLLRHASSAWLPLAFAFYVCLSVFWSDAPGITLRTAIQYCSHIACAYIAARTVSVRTLTIGSLIGIFLVLLYSLMVGGYSYDGLDGTYNFVGAFSSKNQIGFVASLGIYFCVVLLTFLRRGRISLFLTAPVLVLSAYLLVMAHSATSMASIPAALALVALLAMAKKLSLSYRRVIFLVGACGLAAVTVVAFAGLLDFILGAFGKDSTLTGRTYLWEQGWDAAQQAPILGVGYAAYWVQGFAEAERLWNEFYITTRSGFHFHNTYVEALVELGYVGATLISLIIVRTLWGHISALIFRTWQAESVILAGVMVLLFIRSFVEIDTFNPYIMGSFLLYYSYFKLVRVPVARPRWAAANLAEPETARG
;
A
#
# COMPACT_ATOMS: atom_id res chain seq x y z
N MET A 1 33.34 17.98 -2.55
CA MET A 1 32.36 18.19 -1.44
C MET A 1 31.94 16.83 -0.90
N LYS A 2 32.07 16.57 0.41
CA LYS A 2 31.57 15.33 1.03
C LYS A 2 30.12 15.55 1.46
N ILE A 3 29.16 14.89 0.81
CA ILE A 3 27.75 14.95 1.22
C ILE A 3 27.62 14.20 2.57
N PRO A 4 27.12 14.84 3.64
CA PRO A 4 27.00 14.17 4.93
C PRO A 4 25.98 13.03 4.86
N LYS A 5 26.39 11.83 5.28
CA LYS A 5 25.56 10.59 5.26
C LYS A 5 24.19 10.76 5.92
N SER A 6 24.09 11.62 6.94
CA SER A 6 22.84 11.90 7.63
C SER A 6 21.77 12.52 6.72
N LEU A 7 22.14 13.25 5.68
CA LEU A 7 21.17 13.82 4.72
C LEU A 7 20.53 12.75 3.82
N LEU A 8 21.05 11.53 3.81
CA LEU A 8 20.53 10.44 2.96
C LEU A 8 19.80 9.37 3.79
N VAL A 9 20.29 9.06 4.98
CA VAL A 9 19.85 7.87 5.75
C VAL A 9 19.09 8.24 7.04
N ASP A 10 19.18 9.47 7.52
CA ASP A 10 18.55 9.86 8.78
C ASP A 10 17.13 10.41 8.56
N PRO A 11 16.05 9.75 9.03
CA PRO A 11 14.66 10.14 8.74
C PRO A 11 14.29 11.58 9.08
N GLU A 12 14.98 12.20 10.05
CA GLU A 12 14.76 13.60 10.44
C GLU A 12 15.45 14.60 9.51
N LYS A 13 16.55 14.20 8.87
CA LYS A 13 17.41 15.06 8.04
C LYS A 13 17.34 14.74 6.55
N SER A 14 16.83 13.58 6.18
CA SER A 14 16.73 13.07 4.81
C SER A 14 15.55 13.63 4.01
N THR A 15 14.89 14.68 4.50
CA THR A 15 13.61 15.15 3.92
C THR A 15 13.73 15.48 2.43
N VAL A 16 14.81 16.12 1.98
CA VAL A 16 14.97 16.49 0.56
C VAL A 16 15.13 15.24 -0.32
N TYR A 17 16.12 14.40 -0.01
CA TYR A 17 16.39 13.16 -0.75
C TYR A 17 15.20 12.19 -0.68
N GLY A 18 14.65 11.97 0.51
CA GLY A 18 13.52 11.07 0.72
C GLY A 18 12.26 11.53 -0.01
N THR A 19 11.99 12.84 -0.06
CA THR A 19 10.86 13.39 -0.83
C THR A 19 11.03 13.10 -2.32
N PHE A 20 12.24 13.33 -2.86
CA PHE A 20 12.56 13.03 -4.24
C PHE A 20 12.45 11.52 -4.55
N ALA A 21 13.07 10.68 -3.73
CA ALA A 21 13.05 9.22 -3.89
C ALA A 21 11.62 8.66 -3.88
N VAL A 22 10.77 9.14 -2.98
CA VAL A 22 9.36 8.73 -2.91
C VAL A 22 8.58 9.23 -4.13
N ALA A 23 8.78 10.47 -4.58
CA ALA A 23 8.09 10.99 -5.77
C ALA A 23 8.46 10.19 -7.04
N ILE A 24 9.74 9.86 -7.22
CA ILE A 24 10.21 8.98 -8.30
C ILE A 24 9.59 7.58 -8.18
N SER A 25 9.50 7.04 -6.97
CA SER A 25 8.88 5.72 -6.73
C SER A 25 7.40 5.73 -7.13
N VAL A 26 6.64 6.76 -6.76
CA VAL A 26 5.22 6.89 -7.14
C VAL A 26 5.04 6.97 -8.66
N TRP A 27 5.90 7.74 -9.34
CA TRP A 27 5.89 7.81 -10.80
C TRP A 27 6.21 6.43 -11.42
N ALA A 28 7.25 5.76 -10.93
CA ALA A 28 7.64 4.44 -11.39
C ALA A 28 6.54 3.39 -11.18
N PHE A 29 5.88 3.40 -10.02
CA PHE A 29 4.79 2.48 -9.73
C PHE A 29 3.54 2.72 -10.58
N SER A 30 3.37 3.95 -11.07
CA SER A 30 2.22 4.31 -11.89
C SER A 30 2.42 3.96 -13.36
N TYR A 31 3.63 4.11 -13.88
CA TYR A 31 3.88 4.06 -15.33
C TYR A 31 5.03 3.16 -15.77
N SER A 32 5.53 2.26 -14.91
CA SER A 32 6.53 1.26 -15.32
C SER A 32 6.04 0.33 -16.44
N SER A 33 4.72 0.11 -16.56
CA SER A 33 4.13 -0.61 -17.69
C SER A 33 4.24 0.15 -19.02
N LEU A 34 4.31 1.49 -18.98
CA LEU A 34 4.42 2.34 -20.17
C LEU A 34 5.87 2.62 -20.57
N PHE A 35 6.70 3.02 -19.59
CA PHE A 35 8.08 3.44 -19.84
C PHE A 35 9.10 2.30 -19.60
N GLY A 36 8.61 1.11 -19.25
CA GLY A 36 9.39 -0.10 -19.10
C GLY A 36 10.45 -0.03 -18.00
N GLN A 37 11.57 -0.69 -18.27
CA GLN A 37 12.62 -0.96 -17.29
C GLN A 37 13.31 0.31 -16.76
N ILE A 38 13.30 1.42 -17.51
CA ILE A 38 13.98 2.66 -17.10
C ILE A 38 13.43 3.18 -15.78
N LEU A 39 12.10 3.15 -15.59
CA LEU A 39 11.49 3.60 -14.34
C LEU A 39 11.76 2.64 -13.17
N ILE A 40 11.85 1.34 -13.45
CA ILE A 40 12.24 0.34 -12.45
C ILE A 40 13.69 0.56 -12.00
N LEU A 41 14.60 0.84 -12.95
CA LEU A 41 15.99 1.17 -12.64
C LEU A 41 16.11 2.49 -11.87
N ALA A 42 15.31 3.50 -12.22
CA ALA A 42 15.25 4.75 -11.46
C ALA A 42 14.76 4.52 -10.02
N TYR A 43 13.73 3.70 -9.84
CA TYR A 43 13.25 3.26 -8.52
C TYR A 43 14.35 2.55 -7.72
N TYR A 44 15.11 1.65 -8.34
CA TYR A 44 16.23 1.00 -7.66
C TYR A 44 17.38 1.95 -7.34
N ALA A 45 17.69 2.88 -8.24
CA ALA A 45 18.77 3.85 -8.07
C ALA A 45 18.53 4.76 -6.85
N VAL A 46 17.27 5.05 -6.49
CA VAL A 46 16.96 5.89 -5.33
C VAL A 46 16.92 5.14 -3.99
N TRP A 47 16.90 3.80 -3.98
CA TRP A 47 16.81 3.03 -2.73
C TRP A 47 18.01 2.13 -2.48
N LEU A 48 18.41 1.29 -3.43
CA LEU A 48 19.42 0.24 -3.20
C LEU A 48 20.81 0.81 -2.83
N PRO A 49 21.30 1.92 -3.42
CA PRO A 49 22.60 2.49 -3.03
C PRO A 49 22.68 2.93 -1.56
N LEU A 50 21.55 3.18 -0.89
CA LEU A 50 21.53 3.55 0.53
C LEU A 50 22.03 2.42 1.43
N ILE A 51 21.99 1.16 0.97
CA ILE A 51 22.61 0.03 1.68
C ILE A 51 24.10 0.28 1.90
N LEU A 52 24.79 0.81 0.89
CA LEU A 52 26.23 1.05 0.93
C LEU A 52 26.60 2.24 1.83
N VAL A 53 25.64 3.14 2.09
CA VAL A 53 25.89 4.34 2.92
C VAL A 53 25.99 3.99 4.40
N ASP A 54 25.08 3.15 4.90
CA ASP A 54 25.03 2.71 6.31
C ASP A 54 24.32 1.34 6.51
N TYR A 55 24.93 0.28 6.00
CA TYR A 55 24.40 -1.10 6.13
C TYR A 55 24.18 -1.52 7.58
N ARG A 56 25.00 -1.04 8.53
CA ARG A 56 24.89 -1.41 9.95
C ARG A 56 23.58 -0.90 10.57
N ARG A 57 23.19 0.34 10.24
CA ARG A 57 21.90 0.90 10.68
C ARG A 57 20.72 0.13 10.10
N LEU A 58 20.83 -0.28 8.83
CA LEU A 58 19.79 -1.07 8.16
C LEU A 58 19.67 -2.47 8.75
N LEU A 59 20.77 -3.19 8.97
CA LEU A 59 20.73 -4.57 9.47
C LEU A 59 20.32 -4.71 10.95
N ARG A 60 20.48 -3.65 11.75
CA ARG A 60 20.18 -3.68 13.21
C ARG A 60 18.76 -4.16 13.54
N HIS A 61 17.80 -3.98 12.62
CA HIS A 61 16.41 -4.37 12.81
C HIS A 61 15.92 -5.39 11.78
N ALA A 62 16.83 -6.15 11.16
CA ALA A 62 16.45 -7.16 10.16
C ALA A 62 15.59 -8.28 10.75
N SER A 63 15.79 -8.65 12.02
CA SER A 63 14.97 -9.68 12.70
C SER A 63 13.48 -9.31 12.78
N SER A 64 13.14 -8.02 12.73
CA SER A 64 11.74 -7.57 12.69
C SER A 64 11.04 -7.81 11.35
N ALA A 65 11.80 -8.09 10.29
CA ALA A 65 11.31 -8.33 8.94
C ALA A 65 10.99 -9.80 8.66
N TRP A 66 11.01 -10.68 9.67
CA TRP A 66 10.92 -12.13 9.48
C TRP A 66 9.71 -12.57 8.65
N LEU A 67 8.54 -11.96 8.81
CA LEU A 67 7.33 -12.39 8.10
C LEU A 67 7.34 -11.97 6.62
N PRO A 68 7.61 -10.70 6.24
CA PRO A 68 7.88 -10.34 4.84
C PRO A 68 9.02 -11.16 4.21
N LEU A 69 10.08 -11.46 4.96
CA LEU A 69 11.19 -12.28 4.47
C LEU A 69 10.78 -13.75 4.28
N ALA A 70 9.97 -14.32 5.17
CA ALA A 70 9.42 -15.66 5.03
C ALA A 70 8.52 -15.75 3.79
N PHE A 71 7.69 -14.73 3.56
CA PHE A 71 6.86 -14.65 2.36
C PHE A 71 7.71 -14.50 1.08
N ALA A 72 8.70 -13.61 1.08
CA ALA A 72 9.64 -13.46 -0.04
C ALA A 72 10.41 -14.74 -0.34
N PHE A 73 10.84 -15.46 0.71
CA PHE A 73 11.50 -16.75 0.57
C PHE A 73 10.56 -17.79 -0.04
N TYR A 74 9.32 -17.88 0.45
CA TYR A 74 8.31 -18.78 -0.11
C TYR A 74 8.01 -18.48 -1.59
N VAL A 75 7.88 -17.21 -1.96
CA VAL A 75 7.76 -16.76 -3.36
C VAL A 75 8.95 -17.24 -4.20
N CYS A 76 10.19 -17.14 -3.69
CA CYS A 76 11.37 -17.66 -4.39
C CYS A 76 11.36 -19.18 -4.53
N LEU A 77 10.93 -19.90 -3.49
CA LEU A 77 10.80 -21.36 -3.55
C LEU A 77 9.78 -21.78 -4.60
N SER A 78 8.74 -20.98 -4.83
CA SER A 78 7.69 -21.33 -5.80
C SER A 78 8.18 -21.52 -7.23
N VAL A 79 9.39 -21.07 -7.56
CA VAL A 79 10.07 -21.36 -8.84
C VAL A 79 10.20 -22.86 -9.10
N PHE A 80 10.38 -23.68 -8.05
CA PHE A 80 10.66 -25.11 -8.20
C PHE A 80 9.45 -25.96 -8.58
N TRP A 81 8.22 -25.49 -8.31
CA TRP A 81 6.98 -26.17 -8.68
C TRP A 81 6.10 -25.35 -9.62
N SER A 82 6.62 -24.24 -10.13
CA SER A 82 5.86 -23.32 -10.97
C SER A 82 5.56 -23.90 -12.35
N ASP A 83 4.35 -23.68 -12.84
CA ASP A 83 3.94 -23.96 -14.22
C ASP A 83 4.60 -23.00 -15.24
N ALA A 84 5.16 -21.88 -14.77
CA ALA A 84 5.91 -20.92 -15.58
C ALA A 84 7.22 -20.46 -14.87
N PRO A 85 8.22 -21.34 -14.68
CA PRO A 85 9.38 -21.08 -13.82
C PRO A 85 10.16 -19.81 -14.18
N GLY A 86 10.31 -19.50 -15.47
CA GLY A 86 11.01 -18.30 -15.93
C GLY A 86 10.31 -17.00 -15.55
N ILE A 87 8.97 -16.97 -15.61
CA ILE A 87 8.16 -15.81 -15.20
C ILE A 87 8.19 -15.70 -13.67
N THR A 88 7.98 -16.82 -12.97
CA THR A 88 8.05 -16.87 -11.51
C THR A 88 9.39 -16.39 -10.98
N LEU A 89 10.52 -16.87 -11.53
CA LEU A 89 11.85 -16.46 -11.10
C LEU A 89 12.05 -14.95 -11.27
N ARG A 90 11.68 -14.42 -12.44
CA ARG A 90 11.77 -12.98 -12.71
C ARG A 90 10.94 -12.21 -11.71
N THR A 91 9.64 -12.52 -11.57
CA THR A 91 8.74 -11.76 -10.70
C THR A 91 9.10 -11.93 -9.22
N ALA A 92 9.63 -13.08 -8.80
CA ALA A 92 10.14 -13.30 -7.45
C ALA A 92 11.32 -12.38 -7.12
N ILE A 93 12.28 -12.20 -8.05
CA ILE A 93 13.40 -11.25 -7.89
C ILE A 93 12.88 -9.81 -7.79
N GLN A 94 11.91 -9.46 -8.64
CA GLN A 94 11.25 -8.15 -8.63
C GLN A 94 10.54 -7.89 -7.29
N TYR A 95 9.86 -8.90 -6.75
CA TYR A 95 9.16 -8.80 -5.47
C TYR A 95 10.12 -8.69 -4.28
N CYS A 96 11.19 -9.49 -4.25
CA CYS A 96 12.19 -9.43 -3.19
C CYS A 96 12.90 -8.08 -3.14
N SER A 97 13.29 -7.55 -4.30
CA SER A 97 13.93 -6.23 -4.40
C SER A 97 12.95 -5.10 -4.06
N HIS A 98 11.66 -5.22 -4.40
CA HIS A 98 10.62 -4.28 -3.98
C HIS A 98 10.44 -4.25 -2.46
N ILE A 99 10.40 -5.42 -1.80
CA ILE A 99 10.38 -5.52 -0.32
C ILE A 99 11.64 -4.88 0.28
N ALA A 100 12.82 -5.13 -0.30
CA ALA A 100 14.07 -4.53 0.16
C ALA A 100 14.06 -3.01 0.05
N CYS A 101 13.58 -2.45 -1.06
CA CYS A 101 13.42 -1.00 -1.24
C CYS A 101 12.42 -0.42 -0.23
N ALA A 102 11.28 -1.07 0.01
CA ALA A 102 10.31 -0.65 1.03
C ALA A 102 10.90 -0.71 2.45
N TYR A 103 11.74 -1.71 2.75
CA TYR A 103 12.50 -1.80 3.99
C TYR A 103 13.43 -0.61 4.16
N ILE A 104 14.25 -0.33 3.16
CA ILE A 104 15.18 0.80 3.18
C ILE A 104 14.41 2.09 3.40
N ALA A 105 13.34 2.33 2.63
CA ALA A 105 12.49 3.51 2.77
C ALA A 105 11.94 3.65 4.19
N ALA A 106 11.43 2.57 4.79
CA ALA A 106 10.93 2.59 6.16
C ALA A 106 12.01 2.92 7.21
N ARG A 107 13.29 2.65 6.91
CA ARG A 107 14.41 2.96 7.81
C ARG A 107 15.04 4.33 7.57
N THR A 108 14.95 4.88 6.36
CA THR A 108 15.62 6.13 5.98
C THR A 108 14.70 7.34 5.87
N VAL A 109 13.39 7.13 5.73
CA VAL A 109 12.40 8.19 5.47
C VAL A 109 11.34 8.22 6.58
N SER A 110 10.94 9.42 7.01
CA SER A 110 9.86 9.61 8.00
C SER A 110 8.49 9.49 7.35
N VAL A 111 7.42 9.24 8.14
CA VAL A 111 6.04 9.24 7.60
C VAL A 111 5.71 10.59 6.97
N ARG A 112 6.20 11.70 7.54
CA ARG A 112 6.05 13.04 6.98
C ARG A 112 6.68 13.16 5.59
N THR A 113 7.91 12.70 5.43
CA THR A 113 8.63 12.74 4.15
C THR A 113 7.98 11.82 3.12
N LEU A 114 7.50 10.63 3.52
CA LEU A 114 6.70 9.76 2.68
C LEU A 114 5.44 10.48 2.18
N THR A 115 4.69 11.14 3.06
CA THR A 115 3.47 11.87 2.70
C THR A 115 3.75 13.00 1.72
N ILE A 116 4.78 13.83 1.97
CA ILE A 116 5.13 14.95 1.08
C ILE A 116 5.61 14.43 -0.29
N GLY A 117 6.51 13.45 -0.31
CA GLY A 117 6.99 12.86 -1.56
C GLY A 117 5.87 12.17 -2.35
N SER A 118 4.94 11.51 -1.65
CA SER A 118 3.79 10.87 -2.29
C SER A 118 2.86 11.91 -2.91
N LEU A 119 2.59 13.03 -2.23
CA LEU A 119 1.76 14.10 -2.78
C LEU A 119 2.36 14.73 -4.04
N ILE A 120 3.67 14.96 -4.06
CA ILE A 120 4.37 15.47 -5.25
C ILE A 120 4.27 14.45 -6.39
N GLY A 121 4.59 13.18 -6.11
CA GLY A 121 4.50 12.11 -7.11
C GLY A 121 3.09 11.93 -7.65
N ILE A 122 2.08 11.88 -6.77
CA ILE A 122 0.65 11.75 -7.13
C ILE A 122 0.21 12.94 -7.97
N PHE A 123 0.59 14.17 -7.60
CA PHE A 123 0.25 15.34 -8.40
C PHE A 123 0.78 15.25 -9.83
N LEU A 124 2.05 14.85 -10.00
CA LEU A 124 2.65 14.67 -11.31
C LEU A 124 1.96 13.55 -12.10
N VAL A 125 1.71 12.41 -11.46
CA VAL A 125 1.01 11.26 -12.07
C VAL A 125 -0.37 11.69 -12.54
N LEU A 126 -1.18 12.30 -11.68
CA LEU A 126 -2.52 12.74 -12.04
C LEU A 126 -2.52 13.82 -13.13
N LEU A 127 -1.54 14.73 -13.11
CA LEU A 127 -1.40 15.75 -14.16
C LEU A 127 -1.05 15.12 -15.51
N TYR A 128 -0.13 14.16 -15.53
CA TYR A 128 0.22 13.43 -16.75
C TYR A 128 -0.96 12.60 -17.27
N SER A 129 -1.67 11.88 -16.39
CA SER A 129 -2.90 11.17 -16.77
C SER A 129 -3.95 12.10 -17.38
N LEU A 130 -4.12 13.31 -16.83
CA LEU A 130 -5.03 14.31 -17.38
C LEU A 130 -4.58 14.80 -18.77
N MET A 131 -3.26 14.99 -18.98
CA MET A 131 -2.71 15.35 -20.28
C MET A 131 -2.88 14.25 -21.33
N VAL A 132 -2.75 12.97 -20.94
CA VAL A 132 -2.96 11.83 -21.84
C VAL A 132 -4.43 11.67 -22.21
N GLY A 133 -5.36 11.95 -21.29
CA GLY A 133 -6.78 12.04 -21.62
C GLY A 133 -7.44 10.71 -22.02
N GLY A 134 -6.85 9.56 -21.68
CA GLY A 134 -7.32 8.25 -22.13
C GLY A 134 -8.63 7.81 -21.48
N TYR A 135 -9.47 7.15 -22.29
CA TYR A 135 -10.70 6.47 -21.85
C TYR A 135 -10.66 5.00 -22.25
N SER A 136 -11.21 4.14 -21.39
CA SER A 136 -11.38 2.72 -21.69
C SER A 136 -12.86 2.38 -21.71
N TYR A 137 -13.26 1.61 -22.72
CA TYR A 137 -14.57 0.98 -22.75
C TYR A 137 -14.60 -0.17 -21.74
N ASP A 138 -15.66 -0.22 -20.93
CA ASP A 138 -15.95 -1.33 -20.04
C ASP A 138 -17.06 -2.17 -20.66
N GLY A 139 -16.71 -3.37 -21.14
CA GLY A 139 -17.65 -4.26 -21.83
C GLY A 139 -18.75 -4.81 -20.92
N LEU A 140 -18.56 -4.78 -19.60
CA LEU A 140 -19.55 -5.26 -18.63
C LEU A 140 -20.58 -4.17 -18.30
N ASP A 141 -20.12 -2.93 -18.11
CA ASP A 141 -20.98 -1.80 -17.77
C ASP A 141 -21.51 -1.05 -19.02
N GLY A 142 -20.96 -1.31 -20.20
CA GLY A 142 -21.27 -0.60 -21.45
C GLY A 142 -20.85 0.88 -21.44
N THR A 143 -19.99 1.29 -20.51
CA THR A 143 -19.60 2.70 -20.28
C THR A 143 -18.15 2.97 -20.64
N TYR A 144 -17.87 4.23 -20.99
CA TYR A 144 -16.50 4.73 -21.13
C TYR A 144 -16.05 5.41 -19.84
N ASN A 145 -14.99 4.89 -19.24
CA ASN A 145 -14.45 5.41 -17.99
C ASN A 145 -13.11 6.08 -18.23
N PHE A 146 -12.85 7.20 -17.54
CA PHE A 146 -11.57 7.87 -17.63
C PHE A 146 -10.47 7.01 -16.99
N VAL A 147 -9.42 6.70 -17.76
CA VAL A 147 -8.25 5.95 -17.29
C VAL A 147 -6.97 6.78 -17.35
N GLY A 148 -6.98 7.89 -18.10
CA GLY A 148 -5.80 8.73 -18.32
C GLY A 148 -4.68 7.92 -18.96
N ALA A 149 -3.52 7.87 -18.30
CA ALA A 149 -2.39 7.05 -18.72
C ALA A 149 -2.36 5.65 -18.09
N PHE A 150 -3.38 5.25 -17.33
CA PHE A 150 -3.47 3.92 -16.73
C PHE A 150 -4.19 2.92 -17.64
N SER A 151 -4.00 1.63 -17.36
CA SER A 151 -4.70 0.56 -18.06
C SER A 151 -6.11 0.31 -17.51
N SER A 152 -6.43 0.83 -16.32
CA SER A 152 -7.71 0.59 -15.65
C SER A 152 -8.19 1.77 -14.81
N LYS A 153 -9.51 1.96 -14.78
CA LYS A 153 -10.21 2.95 -13.95
C LYS A 153 -9.89 2.80 -12.46
N ASN A 154 -9.60 1.58 -12.01
CA ASN A 154 -9.31 1.29 -10.61
C ASN A 154 -7.90 1.72 -10.19
N GLN A 155 -6.95 1.77 -11.12
CA GLN A 155 -5.58 2.22 -10.85
C GLN A 155 -5.55 3.74 -10.63
N ILE A 156 -6.16 4.51 -11.54
CA ILE A 156 -6.23 5.97 -11.37
C ILE A 156 -7.07 6.35 -10.15
N GLY A 157 -8.18 5.65 -9.90
CA GLY A 157 -9.00 5.83 -8.70
C GLY A 157 -8.22 5.56 -7.40
N PHE A 158 -7.33 4.56 -7.38
CA PHE A 158 -6.45 4.28 -6.25
C PHE A 158 -5.47 5.42 -5.98
N VAL A 159 -4.79 5.90 -7.02
CA VAL A 159 -3.82 7.01 -6.92
C VAL A 159 -4.51 8.28 -6.44
N ALA A 160 -5.68 8.60 -7.00
CA ALA A 160 -6.50 9.73 -6.57
C ALA A 160 -6.96 9.60 -5.11
N SER A 161 -7.39 8.40 -4.68
CA SER A 161 -7.78 8.15 -3.29
C SER A 161 -6.62 8.38 -2.32
N LEU A 162 -5.42 7.91 -2.67
CA LEU A 162 -4.22 8.19 -1.89
C LEU A 162 -3.84 9.67 -1.88
N GLY A 163 -4.09 10.40 -2.97
CA GLY A 163 -3.92 11.86 -3.03
C GLY A 163 -4.81 12.59 -2.04
N ILE A 164 -6.11 12.28 -2.04
CA ILE A 164 -7.07 12.81 -1.05
C ILE A 164 -6.63 12.45 0.36
N TYR A 165 -6.31 11.17 0.59
CA TYR A 165 -5.89 10.66 1.90
C TYR A 165 -4.67 11.43 2.43
N PHE A 166 -3.60 11.55 1.63
CA PHE A 166 -2.37 12.20 2.03
C PHE A 166 -2.53 13.71 2.24
N CYS A 167 -3.39 14.38 1.46
CA CYS A 167 -3.75 15.79 1.69
C CYS A 167 -4.40 15.98 3.07
N VAL A 168 -5.41 15.17 3.39
CA VAL A 168 -6.13 15.27 4.66
C VAL A 168 -5.21 15.02 5.85
N VAL A 169 -4.38 13.97 5.82
CA VAL A 169 -3.48 13.68 6.94
C VAL A 169 -2.35 14.69 7.08
N LEU A 170 -1.84 15.24 5.96
CA LEU A 170 -0.82 16.29 6.01
C LEU A 170 -1.35 17.52 6.76
N LEU A 171 -2.54 18.00 6.37
CA LEU A 171 -3.19 19.18 6.96
C LEU A 171 -3.61 18.96 8.42
N THR A 172 -4.02 17.73 8.76
CA THR A 172 -4.52 17.42 10.10
C THR A 172 -3.40 17.22 11.12
N PHE A 173 -2.35 16.47 10.74
CA PHE A 173 -1.37 15.93 11.69
C PHE A 173 0.07 16.39 11.49
N LEU A 174 0.51 16.65 10.25
CA LEU A 174 1.94 16.72 9.93
C LEU A 174 2.42 18.14 9.60
N ARG A 175 1.53 19.02 9.16
CA ARG A 175 1.83 20.43 8.90
C ARG A 175 0.56 21.27 8.98
N ARG A 176 0.61 22.32 9.80
CA ARG A 176 -0.48 23.30 9.94
C ARG A 176 -0.05 24.65 9.39
N GLY A 177 -0.95 25.34 8.69
CA GLY A 177 -0.72 26.70 8.18
C GLY A 177 -1.25 26.94 6.76
N ARG A 178 -1.31 28.22 6.38
CA ARG A 178 -1.81 28.65 5.05
C ARG A 178 -0.96 28.10 3.89
N ILE A 179 0.36 27.99 4.08
CA ILE A 179 1.27 27.44 3.07
C ILE A 179 0.97 25.97 2.79
N SER A 180 0.74 25.15 3.82
CA SER A 180 0.37 23.75 3.59
C SER A 180 -0.95 23.62 2.85
N LEU A 181 -1.94 24.46 3.17
CA LEU A 181 -3.22 24.48 2.47
C LEU A 181 -3.04 24.81 0.99
N PHE A 182 -2.30 25.89 0.70
CA PHE A 182 -2.03 26.32 -0.67
C PHE A 182 -1.30 25.25 -1.49
N LEU A 183 -0.34 24.55 -0.89
CA LEU A 183 0.40 23.49 -1.57
C LEU A 183 -0.43 22.21 -1.78
N THR A 184 -1.36 21.89 -0.87
CA THR A 184 -2.23 20.71 -1.01
C THR A 184 -3.46 20.92 -1.88
N ALA A 185 -3.94 22.16 -2.00
CA ALA A 185 -5.20 22.46 -2.68
C ALA A 185 -5.23 21.98 -4.14
N PRO A 186 -4.19 22.20 -4.99
CA PRO A 186 -4.19 21.69 -6.36
C PRO A 186 -4.25 20.16 -6.41
N VAL A 187 -3.51 19.48 -5.54
CA VAL A 187 -3.48 18.01 -5.48
C VAL A 187 -4.83 17.47 -5.04
N LEU A 188 -5.46 18.08 -4.03
CA LEU A 188 -6.77 17.67 -3.53
C LEU A 188 -7.86 17.85 -4.59
N VAL A 189 -7.91 19.00 -5.25
CA VAL A 189 -8.90 19.29 -6.31
C VAL A 189 -8.73 18.33 -7.48
N LEU A 190 -7.49 18.15 -7.95
CA LEU A 190 -7.21 17.23 -9.06
C LEU A 190 -7.55 15.78 -8.69
N SER A 191 -7.20 15.35 -7.48
CA SER A 191 -7.53 13.99 -7.00
C SER A 191 -9.04 13.78 -6.87
N ALA A 192 -9.78 14.75 -6.31
CA ALA A 192 -11.23 14.65 -6.20
C ALA A 192 -11.90 14.60 -7.58
N TYR A 193 -11.48 15.49 -8.49
CA TYR A 193 -11.97 15.53 -9.86
C TYR A 193 -11.76 14.19 -10.59
N LEU A 194 -10.52 13.69 -10.61
CA LEU A 194 -10.19 12.45 -11.31
C LEU A 194 -10.78 11.20 -10.65
N LEU A 195 -10.97 11.20 -9.32
CA LEU A 195 -11.68 10.11 -8.65
C LEU A 195 -13.13 10.00 -9.12
N VAL A 196 -13.81 11.13 -9.30
CA VAL A 196 -15.18 11.18 -9.83
C VAL A 196 -15.20 10.73 -11.28
N MET A 197 -14.32 11.29 -12.13
CA MET A 197 -14.24 10.96 -13.55
C MET A 197 -13.89 9.48 -13.82
N ALA A 198 -13.14 8.85 -12.91
CA ALA A 198 -12.77 7.45 -13.04
C ALA A 198 -13.93 6.48 -12.73
N HIS A 199 -14.99 6.92 -12.03
CA HIS A 199 -16.10 6.05 -11.61
C HIS A 199 -15.67 4.73 -10.93
N SER A 200 -14.53 4.75 -10.21
CA SER A 200 -14.02 3.55 -9.52
C SER A 200 -14.76 3.37 -8.19
N ALA A 201 -15.79 2.51 -8.19
CA ALA A 201 -16.60 2.20 -7.00
C ALA A 201 -15.73 1.77 -5.80
N THR A 202 -14.74 0.90 -6.04
CA THR A 202 -13.77 0.48 -5.00
C THR A 202 -13.06 1.67 -4.35
N SER A 203 -12.61 2.62 -5.16
CA SER A 203 -11.89 3.81 -4.71
C SER A 203 -12.83 4.76 -3.96
N MET A 204 -14.03 5.00 -4.50
CA MET A 204 -15.05 5.85 -3.91
C MET A 204 -15.59 5.31 -2.57
N ALA A 205 -15.62 3.99 -2.38
CA ALA A 205 -16.04 3.37 -1.12
C ALA A 205 -14.89 3.30 -0.08
N SER A 206 -13.67 3.01 -0.53
CA SER A 206 -12.52 2.83 0.39
C SER A 206 -12.01 4.15 0.97
N ILE A 207 -12.03 5.27 0.23
CA ILE A 207 -11.49 6.54 0.74
C ILE A 207 -12.31 7.13 1.92
N PRO A 208 -13.65 7.20 1.90
CA PRO A 208 -14.41 7.73 3.03
C PRO A 208 -14.29 6.82 4.25
N ALA A 209 -14.25 5.50 4.06
CA ALA A 209 -14.03 4.54 5.15
C ALA A 209 -12.67 4.76 5.83
N ALA A 210 -11.60 4.93 5.05
CA ALA A 210 -10.27 5.22 5.57
C ALA A 210 -10.21 6.57 6.30
N LEU A 211 -10.84 7.62 5.77
CA LEU A 211 -10.90 8.94 6.40
C LEU A 211 -11.77 8.94 7.68
N ALA A 212 -12.89 8.23 7.68
CA ALA A 212 -13.75 8.07 8.84
C ALA A 212 -13.00 7.38 9.99
N LEU A 213 -12.27 6.29 9.70
CA LEU A 213 -11.42 5.66 10.69
C LEU A 213 -10.33 6.62 11.19
N VAL A 214 -9.64 7.33 10.30
CA VAL A 214 -8.62 8.31 10.70
C VAL A 214 -9.21 9.36 11.63
N ALA A 215 -10.41 9.89 11.33
CA ALA A 215 -11.11 10.83 12.18
C ALA A 215 -11.42 10.23 13.57
N LEU A 216 -11.96 9.01 13.62
CA LEU A 216 -12.22 8.29 14.87
C LEU A 216 -10.95 8.08 15.70
N LEU A 217 -9.87 7.61 15.07
CA LEU A 217 -8.57 7.40 15.72
C LEU A 217 -7.90 8.73 16.13
N ALA A 218 -8.19 9.83 15.44
CA ALA A 218 -7.76 11.17 15.83
C ALA A 218 -8.48 11.64 17.10
N MET A 219 -9.79 11.41 17.18
CA MET A 219 -10.60 11.75 18.35
C MET A 219 -10.13 10.99 19.60
N ALA A 220 -9.67 9.75 19.42
CA ALA A 220 -9.09 8.94 20.50
C ALA A 220 -7.91 9.63 21.21
N LYS A 221 -7.22 10.58 20.58
CA LYS A 221 -6.16 11.38 21.21
C LYS A 221 -6.60 12.03 22.52
N LYS A 222 -7.86 12.49 22.59
CA LYS A 222 -8.42 13.17 23.77
C LYS A 222 -8.83 12.21 24.89
N LEU A 223 -8.90 10.91 24.62
CA LEU A 223 -9.37 9.91 25.56
C LEU A 223 -8.22 9.34 26.38
N SER A 224 -8.52 8.96 27.63
CA SER A 224 -7.58 8.18 28.45
C SER A 224 -7.42 6.77 27.89
N LEU A 225 -6.32 6.09 28.26
CA LEU A 225 -6.04 4.73 27.76
C LEU A 225 -7.17 3.74 28.08
N SER A 226 -7.79 3.84 29.26
CA SER A 226 -8.90 2.97 29.66
C SER A 226 -10.12 3.17 28.76
N TYR A 227 -10.51 4.42 28.46
CA TYR A 227 -11.62 4.70 27.56
C TYR A 227 -11.37 4.22 26.13
N ARG A 228 -10.13 4.36 25.61
CA ARG A 228 -9.79 3.84 24.27
C ARG A 228 -9.97 2.33 24.19
N ARG A 229 -9.57 1.59 25.22
CA ARG A 229 -9.74 0.13 25.29
C ARG A 229 -11.22 -0.25 25.30
N VAL A 230 -12.04 0.43 26.10
CA VAL A 230 -13.48 0.18 26.17
C VAL A 230 -14.15 0.48 24.82
N ILE A 231 -13.90 1.65 24.22
CA ILE A 231 -14.46 1.99 22.90
C ILE A 231 -14.01 0.99 21.83
N PHE A 232 -12.74 0.57 21.87
CA PHE A 232 -12.26 -0.45 20.94
C PHE A 232 -12.98 -1.78 21.13
N LEU A 233 -13.15 -2.26 22.37
CA LEU A 233 -13.88 -3.50 22.66
C LEU A 233 -15.33 -3.41 22.21
N VAL A 234 -16.03 -2.33 22.55
CA VAL A 234 -17.41 -2.08 22.13
C VAL A 234 -17.52 -1.98 20.61
N GLY A 235 -16.59 -1.27 19.96
CA GLY A 235 -16.54 -1.14 18.51
C GLY A 235 -16.26 -2.48 17.82
N ALA A 236 -15.38 -3.32 18.38
CA ALA A 236 -15.10 -4.66 17.87
C ALA A 236 -16.32 -5.58 18.02
N CYS A 237 -17.00 -5.56 19.17
CA CYS A 237 -18.26 -6.29 19.38
C CYS A 237 -19.37 -5.80 18.44
N GLY A 238 -19.48 -4.48 18.25
CA GLY A 238 -20.43 -3.86 17.33
C GLY A 238 -20.15 -4.24 15.87
N LEU A 239 -18.88 -4.22 15.45
CA LEU A 239 -18.48 -4.66 14.12
C LEU A 239 -18.77 -6.15 13.91
N ALA A 240 -18.51 -7.00 14.91
CA ALA A 240 -18.86 -8.41 14.84
C ALA A 240 -20.39 -8.60 14.68
N ALA A 241 -21.20 -7.87 15.44
CA ALA A 241 -22.66 -7.90 15.32
C ALA A 241 -23.14 -7.40 13.95
N VAL A 242 -22.59 -6.30 13.45
CA VAL A 242 -22.88 -5.77 12.10
C VAL A 242 -22.46 -6.76 11.03
N THR A 243 -21.32 -7.44 11.18
CA THR A 243 -20.85 -8.44 10.21
C THR A 243 -21.86 -9.60 10.13
N VAL A 244 -22.34 -10.09 11.27
CA VAL A 244 -23.38 -11.13 11.32
C VAL A 244 -24.67 -10.66 10.63
N VAL A 245 -25.07 -9.40 10.82
CA VAL A 245 -26.25 -8.81 10.15
C VAL A 245 -25.98 -8.52 8.67
N ALA A 246 -24.75 -8.18 8.28
CA ALA A 246 -24.38 -7.88 6.91
C ALA A 246 -24.39 -9.12 6.01
N PHE A 247 -24.09 -10.29 6.58
CA PHE A 247 -24.36 -11.58 5.95
C PHE A 247 -25.87 -11.82 5.66
N ALA A 248 -26.76 -10.96 6.16
CA ALA A 248 -28.20 -10.97 5.88
C ALA A 248 -28.67 -9.88 4.88
N GLY A 249 -27.78 -9.29 4.06
CA GLY A 249 -28.17 -8.48 2.88
C GLY A 249 -27.70 -7.01 2.83
N LEU A 250 -26.85 -6.55 3.77
CA LEU A 250 -26.34 -5.16 3.76
C LEU A 250 -25.44 -4.87 2.55
N LEU A 251 -24.74 -5.90 2.04
CA LEU A 251 -23.88 -5.78 0.86
C LEU A 251 -24.70 -5.47 -0.40
N ASP A 252 -25.84 -6.12 -0.59
CA ASP A 252 -26.71 -5.89 -1.75
C ASP A 252 -27.30 -4.47 -1.76
N PHE A 253 -27.62 -3.92 -0.57
CA PHE A 253 -28.09 -2.53 -0.45
C PHE A 253 -27.02 -1.50 -0.84
N ILE A 254 -25.77 -1.70 -0.40
CA ILE A 254 -24.67 -0.80 -0.75
C ILE A 254 -24.37 -0.88 -2.25
N LEU A 255 -24.38 -2.09 -2.84
CA LEU A 255 -24.16 -2.28 -4.27
C LEU A 255 -25.27 -1.65 -5.11
N GLY A 256 -26.53 -1.82 -4.70
CA GLY A 256 -27.68 -1.17 -5.32
C GLY A 256 -27.61 0.36 -5.28
N ALA A 257 -27.09 0.96 -4.20
CA ALA A 257 -26.91 2.40 -4.10
C ALA A 257 -25.89 2.99 -5.09
N PHE A 258 -24.97 2.17 -5.61
CA PHE A 258 -24.01 2.54 -6.64
C PHE A 258 -24.43 2.09 -8.04
N GLY A 259 -25.66 1.61 -8.22
CA GLY A 259 -26.17 1.11 -9.50
C GLY A 259 -25.42 -0.13 -10.00
N LYS A 260 -24.84 -0.92 -9.09
CA LYS A 260 -24.14 -2.16 -9.42
C LYS A 260 -24.98 -3.37 -9.08
N ASP A 261 -24.96 -4.36 -9.97
CA ASP A 261 -25.52 -5.67 -9.70
C ASP A 261 -24.82 -6.34 -8.51
N SER A 262 -25.55 -7.21 -7.81
CA SER A 262 -25.07 -8.00 -6.66
C SER A 262 -23.85 -8.87 -6.98
N THR A 263 -23.51 -9.06 -8.26
CA THR A 263 -22.37 -9.84 -8.74
C THR A 263 -21.05 -9.05 -8.80
N LEU A 264 -21.00 -7.82 -8.28
CA LEU A 264 -19.78 -6.99 -8.26
C LEU A 264 -19.11 -6.94 -9.65
N THR A 265 -19.84 -6.59 -10.71
CA THR A 265 -19.30 -6.53 -12.10
C THR A 265 -18.71 -7.87 -12.59
N GLY A 266 -19.41 -8.99 -12.39
CA GLY A 266 -18.94 -10.33 -12.82
C GLY A 266 -17.81 -10.93 -11.98
N ARG A 267 -17.40 -10.27 -10.87
CA ARG A 267 -16.30 -10.74 -10.02
C ARG A 267 -16.66 -11.95 -9.17
N THR A 268 -17.93 -12.12 -8.79
CA THR A 268 -18.33 -13.33 -8.06
C THR A 268 -18.09 -14.60 -8.87
N TYR A 269 -18.42 -14.59 -10.15
CA TYR A 269 -18.10 -15.69 -11.07
C TYR A 269 -16.58 -15.86 -11.23
N LEU A 270 -15.84 -14.77 -11.46
CA LEU A 270 -14.38 -14.83 -11.57
C LEU A 270 -13.71 -15.42 -10.30
N TRP A 271 -14.24 -15.13 -9.12
CA TRP A 271 -13.75 -15.68 -7.85
C TRP A 271 -14.10 -17.15 -7.65
N GLU A 272 -15.27 -17.60 -8.12
CA GLU A 272 -15.62 -19.01 -8.18
C GLU A 272 -14.64 -19.77 -9.08
N GLN A 273 -14.35 -19.25 -10.26
CA GLN A 273 -13.34 -19.84 -11.16
C GLN A 273 -11.95 -19.88 -10.51
N GLY A 274 -11.57 -18.82 -9.78
CA GLY A 274 -10.33 -18.81 -9.01
C GLY A 274 -10.32 -19.82 -7.85
N TRP A 275 -11.46 -20.02 -7.19
CA TRP A 275 -11.59 -21.03 -6.15
C TRP A 275 -11.42 -22.44 -6.72
N ASP A 276 -12.07 -22.75 -7.83
CA ASP A 276 -11.97 -24.04 -8.51
C ASP A 276 -10.55 -24.31 -9.00
N ALA A 277 -9.87 -23.31 -9.57
CA ALA A 277 -8.46 -23.39 -9.92
C ALA A 277 -7.57 -23.67 -8.69
N ALA A 278 -7.82 -22.98 -7.57
CA ALA A 278 -7.07 -23.20 -6.34
C ALA A 278 -7.25 -24.63 -5.79
N GLN A 279 -8.40 -25.28 -6.00
CA GLN A 279 -8.62 -26.66 -5.56
C GLN A 279 -7.77 -27.68 -6.33
N GLN A 280 -7.22 -27.33 -7.50
CA GLN A 280 -6.33 -28.21 -8.25
C GLN A 280 -4.93 -28.28 -7.63
N ALA A 281 -4.48 -27.20 -6.97
CA ALA A 281 -3.17 -27.11 -6.30
C ALA A 281 -3.26 -26.40 -4.94
N PRO A 282 -4.04 -26.94 -3.96
CA PRO A 282 -4.51 -26.16 -2.81
C PRO A 282 -3.40 -25.72 -1.84
N ILE A 283 -2.36 -26.54 -1.68
CA ILE A 283 -1.32 -26.26 -0.67
C ILE A 283 -0.31 -25.23 -1.19
N LEU A 284 0.21 -25.44 -2.40
CA LEU A 284 1.36 -24.71 -2.95
C LEU A 284 1.00 -23.75 -4.10
N GLY A 285 -0.17 -23.89 -4.70
CA GLY A 285 -0.57 -23.16 -5.91
C GLY A 285 0.26 -23.58 -7.14
N VAL A 286 0.03 -22.86 -8.24
CA VAL A 286 0.68 -23.10 -9.54
C VAL A 286 2.04 -22.39 -9.71
N GLY A 287 2.47 -21.61 -8.71
CA GLY A 287 3.68 -20.78 -8.75
C GLY A 287 3.37 -19.29 -8.85
N TYR A 288 4.20 -18.45 -8.22
CA TYR A 288 3.98 -17.00 -8.21
C TYR A 288 4.02 -16.42 -9.63
N ALA A 289 3.02 -15.61 -10.00
CA ALA A 289 2.83 -15.03 -11.32
C ALA A 289 2.74 -16.06 -12.47
N ALA A 290 2.41 -17.32 -12.17
CA ALA A 290 2.38 -18.41 -13.16
C ALA A 290 1.00 -18.65 -13.80
N TYR A 291 -0.08 -18.12 -13.21
CA TYR A 291 -1.44 -18.38 -13.68
C TYR A 291 -1.79 -17.57 -14.93
N TRP A 292 -1.62 -16.25 -14.90
CA TRP A 292 -1.97 -15.34 -16.01
C TRP A 292 -0.87 -15.27 -17.08
N VAL A 293 -0.58 -16.41 -17.70
CA VAL A 293 0.49 -16.58 -18.69
C VAL A 293 -0.09 -17.05 -20.02
N GLN A 294 0.38 -16.46 -21.13
CA GLN A 294 -0.04 -16.88 -22.46
C GLN A 294 0.32 -18.33 -22.73
N GLY A 295 -0.66 -19.11 -23.17
CA GLY A 295 -0.56 -20.56 -23.38
C GLY A 295 -1.07 -21.39 -22.20
N PHE A 296 -1.35 -20.79 -21.04
CA PHE A 296 -1.99 -21.50 -19.93
C PHE A 296 -3.51 -21.61 -20.15
N ALA A 297 -4.02 -22.83 -20.31
CA ALA A 297 -5.36 -23.09 -20.84
C ALA A 297 -6.48 -22.35 -20.10
N GLU A 298 -6.46 -22.33 -18.76
CA GLU A 298 -7.49 -21.64 -17.98
C GLU A 298 -7.40 -20.11 -18.08
N ALA A 299 -6.20 -19.54 -18.18
CA ALA A 299 -6.03 -18.12 -18.43
C ALA A 299 -6.56 -17.73 -19.82
N GLU A 300 -6.28 -18.55 -20.83
CA GLU A 300 -6.82 -18.35 -22.19
C GLU A 300 -8.34 -18.38 -22.24
N ARG A 301 -8.94 -19.36 -21.55
CA ARG A 301 -10.40 -19.46 -21.44
C ARG A 301 -11.00 -18.21 -20.80
N LEU A 302 -10.45 -17.78 -19.66
CA LEU A 302 -10.96 -16.61 -18.94
C LEU A 302 -10.72 -15.30 -19.71
N TRP A 303 -9.59 -15.13 -20.39
CA TRP A 303 -9.40 -13.96 -21.25
C TRP A 303 -10.41 -13.90 -22.38
N ASN A 304 -10.74 -15.03 -23.01
CA ASN A 304 -11.76 -15.07 -24.05
C ASN A 304 -13.16 -14.77 -23.49
N GLU A 305 -13.51 -15.34 -22.35
CA GLU A 305 -14.81 -15.17 -21.70
C GLU A 305 -15.06 -13.72 -21.23
N PHE A 306 -14.02 -13.04 -20.76
CA PHE A 306 -14.07 -11.63 -20.34
C PHE A 306 -13.67 -10.64 -21.45
N TYR A 307 -13.57 -11.09 -22.70
CA TYR A 307 -13.23 -10.26 -23.87
C TYR A 307 -11.90 -9.48 -23.75
N ILE A 308 -10.91 -10.06 -23.05
CA ILE A 308 -9.58 -9.50 -22.84
C ILE A 308 -8.65 -9.87 -24.01
N THR A 309 -8.77 -9.14 -25.11
CA THR A 309 -8.00 -9.39 -26.34
C THR A 309 -6.49 -9.21 -26.19
N THR A 310 -6.05 -8.41 -25.21
CA THR A 310 -4.63 -8.16 -24.93
C THR A 310 -3.93 -9.34 -24.25
N ARG A 311 -4.67 -10.33 -23.72
CA ARG A 311 -4.16 -11.52 -23.01
C ARG A 311 -3.04 -11.16 -22.01
N SER A 312 -3.28 -10.08 -21.27
CA SER A 312 -2.35 -9.47 -20.31
C SER A 312 -3.08 -8.45 -19.43
N GLY A 313 -2.53 -8.14 -18.25
CA GLY A 313 -3.07 -7.12 -17.35
C GLY A 313 -4.39 -7.48 -16.67
N PHE A 314 -4.76 -8.77 -16.70
CA PHE A 314 -5.97 -9.30 -16.07
C PHE A 314 -5.62 -10.09 -14.82
N HIS A 315 -6.55 -10.14 -13.87
CA HIS A 315 -6.36 -10.77 -12.57
C HIS A 315 -7.70 -11.04 -11.88
N PHE A 316 -7.71 -11.83 -10.80
CA PHE A 316 -8.93 -12.15 -10.06
C PHE A 316 -9.56 -10.95 -9.34
N HIS A 317 -8.90 -9.79 -9.32
CA HIS A 317 -9.37 -8.59 -8.60
C HIS A 317 -9.66 -8.90 -7.12
N ASN A 318 -8.91 -9.81 -6.52
CA ASN A 318 -9.00 -10.13 -5.11
C ASN A 318 -7.66 -10.72 -4.71
N THR A 319 -6.96 -10.02 -3.82
CA THR A 319 -5.62 -10.40 -3.35
C THR A 319 -5.57 -11.83 -2.81
N TYR A 320 -6.64 -12.27 -2.15
CA TYR A 320 -6.68 -13.58 -1.50
C TYR A 320 -6.94 -14.71 -2.49
N VAL A 321 -7.86 -14.51 -3.45
CA VAL A 321 -8.11 -15.47 -4.53
C VAL A 321 -6.86 -15.61 -5.40
N GLU A 322 -6.25 -14.48 -5.77
CA GLU A 322 -4.98 -14.46 -6.53
C GLU A 322 -3.88 -15.25 -5.80
N ALA A 323 -3.69 -14.96 -4.50
CA ALA A 323 -2.68 -15.66 -3.71
C ALA A 323 -3.00 -17.15 -3.49
N LEU A 324 -4.27 -17.54 -3.42
CA LEU A 324 -4.69 -18.94 -3.33
C LEU A 324 -4.34 -19.71 -4.60
N VAL A 325 -4.64 -19.14 -5.76
CA VAL A 325 -4.35 -19.79 -7.06
C VAL A 325 -2.85 -19.90 -7.29
N GLU A 326 -2.12 -18.79 -7.13
CA GLU A 326 -0.69 -18.76 -7.45
C GLU A 326 0.20 -19.43 -6.41
N LEU A 327 -0.17 -19.35 -5.13
CA LEU A 327 0.71 -19.73 -4.02
C LEU A 327 0.06 -20.66 -2.99
N GLY A 328 -1.18 -21.09 -3.22
CA GLY A 328 -1.93 -21.97 -2.35
C GLY A 328 -2.30 -21.33 -1.00
N TYR A 329 -2.87 -22.14 -0.11
CA TYR A 329 -3.19 -21.73 1.26
C TYR A 329 -1.98 -21.20 2.02
N VAL A 330 -0.77 -21.69 1.73
CA VAL A 330 0.45 -21.21 2.39
C VAL A 330 0.72 -19.74 2.04
N GLY A 331 0.74 -19.39 0.75
CA GLY A 331 0.97 -18.01 0.32
C GLY A 331 -0.15 -17.07 0.75
N ALA A 332 -1.41 -17.48 0.55
CA ALA A 332 -2.58 -16.72 0.97
C ALA A 332 -2.59 -16.43 2.47
N THR A 333 -2.17 -17.39 3.29
CA THR A 333 -2.03 -17.21 4.74
C THR A 333 -0.91 -16.21 5.07
N LEU A 334 0.26 -16.34 4.44
CA LEU A 334 1.38 -15.43 4.70
C LEU A 334 1.07 -13.98 4.35
N ILE A 335 0.48 -13.70 3.18
CA ILE A 335 0.10 -12.32 2.82
C ILE A 335 -1.02 -11.79 3.72
N SER A 336 -2.01 -12.62 4.06
CA SER A 336 -3.07 -12.27 5.02
C SER A 336 -2.48 -11.90 6.39
N LEU A 337 -1.54 -12.69 6.89
CA LEU A 337 -0.85 -12.41 8.14
C LEU A 337 -0.05 -11.10 8.09
N ILE A 338 0.59 -10.76 6.96
CA ILE A 338 1.30 -9.49 6.79
C ILE A 338 0.31 -8.32 6.89
N ILE A 339 -0.81 -8.39 6.18
CA ILE A 339 -1.83 -7.32 6.17
C ILE A 339 -2.44 -7.16 7.57
N VAL A 340 -2.92 -8.24 8.17
CA VAL A 340 -3.57 -8.23 9.49
C VAL A 340 -2.59 -7.79 10.58
N ARG A 341 -1.35 -8.32 10.59
CA ARG A 341 -0.33 -7.92 11.56
C ARG A 341 0.02 -6.44 11.45
N THR A 342 0.08 -5.89 10.24
CA THR A 342 0.39 -4.47 10.04
C THR A 342 -0.73 -3.59 10.55
N LEU A 343 -1.97 -3.90 10.15
CA LEU A 343 -3.15 -3.16 10.57
C LEU A 343 -3.32 -3.22 12.10
N TRP A 344 -3.29 -4.43 12.66
CA TRP A 344 -3.39 -4.65 14.10
C TRP A 344 -2.24 -3.98 14.86
N GLY A 345 -1.01 -4.03 14.34
CA GLY A 345 0.14 -3.40 14.97
C GLY A 345 -0.01 -1.89 15.15
N HIS A 346 -0.54 -1.18 14.15
CA HIS A 346 -0.78 0.27 14.25
C HIS A 346 -2.01 0.60 15.10
N ILE A 347 -3.09 -0.16 14.99
CA ILE A 347 -4.30 0.02 15.82
C ILE A 347 -3.98 -0.25 17.31
N SER A 348 -3.34 -1.38 17.62
CA SER A 348 -2.94 -1.75 18.97
C SER A 348 -1.96 -0.74 19.58
N ALA A 349 -1.06 -0.15 18.79
CA ALA A 349 -0.18 0.92 19.27
C ALA A 349 -0.97 2.16 19.74
N LEU A 350 -2.11 2.48 19.13
CA LEU A 350 -2.96 3.62 19.52
C LEU A 350 -3.80 3.34 20.78
N ILE A 351 -4.21 2.08 20.95
CA ILE A 351 -5.07 1.63 22.06
C ILE A 351 -4.25 1.39 23.32
N PHE A 352 -3.11 0.72 23.19
CA PHE A 352 -2.33 0.23 24.33
C PHE A 352 -1.10 1.07 24.65
N ARG A 353 -0.67 1.98 23.77
CA ARG A 353 0.51 2.84 23.97
C ARG A 353 0.15 4.31 23.83
N THR A 354 1.16 5.17 24.00
CA THR A 354 1.03 6.62 23.79
C THR A 354 0.55 6.91 22.37
N TRP A 355 -0.45 7.78 22.24
CA TRP A 355 -1.00 8.17 20.95
C TRP A 355 0.09 8.82 20.08
N GLN A 356 0.17 8.42 18.81
CA GLN A 356 1.09 9.00 17.84
C GLN A 356 0.41 9.16 16.49
N ALA A 357 0.62 10.31 15.86
CA ALA A 357 0.08 10.61 14.54
C ALA A 357 0.52 9.60 13.47
N GLU A 358 1.78 9.15 13.52
CA GLU A 358 2.32 8.17 12.55
C GLU A 358 1.51 6.87 12.55
N SER A 359 1.15 6.34 13.71
CA SER A 359 0.33 5.12 13.82
C SER A 359 -1.10 5.34 13.30
N VAL A 360 -1.67 6.53 13.47
CA VAL A 360 -3.00 6.86 12.88
C VAL A 360 -2.93 6.89 11.36
N ILE A 361 -1.90 7.52 10.81
CA ILE A 361 -1.70 7.64 9.36
C ILE A 361 -1.46 6.25 8.74
N LEU A 362 -0.57 5.45 9.33
CA LEU A 362 -0.29 4.13 8.78
C LEU A 362 -1.47 3.16 8.99
N ALA A 363 -2.25 3.29 10.06
CA ALA A 363 -3.51 2.54 10.22
C ALA A 363 -4.54 2.89 9.14
N GLY A 364 -4.69 4.18 8.79
CA GLY A 364 -5.62 4.59 7.73
C GLY A 364 -5.20 4.13 6.34
N VAL A 365 -3.89 4.18 6.02
CA VAL A 365 -3.35 3.56 4.80
C VAL A 365 -3.67 2.07 4.78
N MET A 366 -3.45 1.38 5.91
CA MET A 366 -3.70 -0.06 6.00
C MET A 366 -5.18 -0.42 5.86
N VAL A 367 -6.12 0.39 6.38
CA VAL A 367 -7.55 0.15 6.15
C VAL A 367 -7.96 0.38 4.71
N LEU A 368 -7.41 1.42 4.06
CA LEU A 368 -7.62 1.62 2.63
C LEU A 368 -7.15 0.39 1.85
N LEU A 369 -5.93 -0.10 2.11
CA LEU A 369 -5.39 -1.29 1.45
C LEU A 369 -6.14 -2.58 1.81
N PHE A 370 -6.58 -2.74 3.07
CA PHE A 370 -7.33 -3.91 3.52
C PHE A 370 -8.68 -4.00 2.81
N ILE A 371 -9.47 -2.92 2.77
CA ILE A 371 -10.74 -2.90 2.05
C ILE A 371 -10.53 -3.23 0.57
N ARG A 372 -9.52 -2.60 -0.04
CA ARG A 372 -9.21 -2.83 -1.45
C ARG A 372 -8.70 -4.24 -1.73
N SER A 373 -8.03 -4.91 -0.79
CA SER A 373 -7.50 -6.26 -0.99
C SER A 373 -8.57 -7.31 -1.32
N PHE A 374 -9.82 -7.10 -0.92
CA PHE A 374 -10.94 -7.98 -1.27
C PHE A 374 -11.44 -7.80 -2.71
N VAL A 375 -11.08 -6.70 -3.36
CA VAL A 375 -11.66 -6.28 -4.65
C VAL A 375 -10.61 -5.77 -5.64
N GLU A 376 -9.33 -5.80 -5.29
CA GLU A 376 -8.17 -5.48 -6.13
C GLU A 376 -6.92 -6.22 -5.60
N ILE A 377 -5.86 -6.24 -6.42
CA ILE A 377 -4.57 -6.88 -6.10
C ILE A 377 -3.46 -5.88 -5.74
N ASP A 378 -3.85 -4.75 -5.14
CA ASP A 378 -2.95 -3.62 -4.87
C ASP A 378 -1.80 -3.92 -3.89
N THR A 379 -1.78 -5.11 -3.27
CA THR A 379 -0.79 -5.49 -2.25
C THR A 379 0.10 -6.67 -2.62
N PHE A 380 -0.21 -7.40 -3.69
CA PHE A 380 0.40 -8.69 -4.01
C PHE A 380 1.47 -8.64 -5.12
N ASN A 381 1.51 -7.56 -5.90
CA ASN A 381 2.46 -7.41 -7.00
C ASN A 381 3.67 -6.54 -6.65
N PRO A 382 4.82 -6.71 -7.33
CA PRO A 382 5.94 -5.79 -7.25
C PRO A 382 5.61 -4.47 -7.95
N TYR A 383 6.36 -3.42 -7.61
CA TYR A 383 6.31 -2.11 -8.30
C TYR A 383 4.94 -1.44 -8.33
N ILE A 384 4.09 -1.71 -7.34
CA ILE A 384 2.84 -0.99 -7.17
C ILE A 384 2.85 -0.26 -5.84
N MET A 385 2.14 0.87 -5.81
CA MET A 385 2.14 1.77 -4.65
C MET A 385 1.56 1.09 -3.40
N GLY A 386 0.53 0.25 -3.54
CA GLY A 386 -0.10 -0.41 -2.40
C GLY A 386 0.82 -1.41 -1.68
N SER A 387 1.51 -2.29 -2.41
CA SER A 387 2.47 -3.23 -1.80
C SER A 387 3.66 -2.49 -1.19
N PHE A 388 4.14 -1.40 -1.80
CA PHE A 388 5.19 -0.56 -1.20
C PHE A 388 4.73 0.05 0.14
N LEU A 389 3.52 0.61 0.18
CA LEU A 389 2.93 1.20 1.37
C LEU A 389 2.63 0.15 2.45
N LEU A 390 2.21 -1.07 2.07
CA LEU A 390 2.03 -2.21 2.98
C LEU A 390 3.34 -2.53 3.69
N TYR A 391 4.41 -2.78 2.94
CA TYR A 391 5.71 -3.14 3.51
C TYR A 391 6.35 -1.98 4.28
N TYR A 392 6.26 -0.75 3.77
CA TYR A 392 6.69 0.43 4.52
C TYR A 392 5.98 0.52 5.88
N SER A 393 4.65 0.33 5.89
CA SER A 393 3.84 0.34 7.11
C SER A 393 4.20 -0.80 8.06
N TYR A 394 4.47 -2.00 7.53
CA TYR A 394 4.92 -3.15 8.30
C TYR A 394 6.24 -2.86 9.01
N PHE A 395 7.25 -2.37 8.28
CA PHE A 395 8.58 -2.15 8.83
C PHE A 395 8.62 -1.00 9.85
N LYS A 396 7.68 -0.06 9.77
CA LYS A 396 7.48 1.02 10.76
C LYS A 396 6.90 0.54 12.10
N LEU A 397 6.41 -0.69 12.22
CA LEU A 397 5.98 -1.25 13.51
C LEU A 397 7.12 -1.31 14.53
N VAL A 398 8.35 -1.57 14.08
CA VAL A 398 9.55 -1.52 14.92
C VAL A 398 10.16 -0.14 14.85
N ARG A 399 10.07 0.57 15.98
CA ARG A 399 10.66 1.90 16.14
C ARG A 399 12.17 1.79 16.26
N VAL A 400 12.89 2.62 15.51
CA VAL A 400 14.32 2.84 15.69
C VAL A 400 14.47 3.96 16.72
N PRO A 401 15.12 3.74 17.87
CA PRO A 401 15.44 4.83 18.79
C PRO A 401 16.27 5.87 18.06
N VAL A 402 15.84 7.13 18.08
CA VAL A 402 16.61 8.25 17.54
C VAL A 402 17.93 8.28 18.31
N ALA A 403 19.05 8.18 17.60
CA ALA A 403 20.37 8.35 18.20
C ALA A 403 20.47 9.80 18.69
N ARG A 404 20.11 10.05 19.96
CA ARG A 404 20.44 11.32 20.60
C ARG A 404 21.96 11.46 20.54
N PRO A 405 22.51 12.57 20.03
CA PRO A 405 23.94 12.82 20.12
C PRO A 405 24.32 12.77 21.60
N ARG A 406 25.20 11.83 21.98
CA ARG A 406 25.73 11.70 23.36
C ARG A 406 26.45 12.95 23.86
N TRP A 407 26.64 13.95 23.00
CA TRP A 407 27.42 15.16 23.27
C TRP A 407 26.70 16.21 24.12
N ALA A 408 25.36 16.14 24.28
CA ALA A 408 24.63 17.13 25.09
C ALA A 408 24.61 16.83 26.59
N ALA A 409 25.04 15.64 27.03
CA ALA A 409 25.03 15.26 28.45
C ALA A 409 26.37 15.54 29.17
N ALA A 410 27.43 15.88 28.43
CA ALA A 410 28.76 16.09 29.01
C ALA A 410 29.03 17.55 29.44
N ASN A 411 28.21 18.52 29.01
CA ASN A 411 28.43 19.95 29.30
C ASN A 411 27.51 20.53 30.38
N LEU A 412 26.83 19.70 31.17
CA LEU A 412 25.99 20.14 32.30
C LEU A 412 26.61 19.81 33.67
N ALA A 413 27.88 19.40 33.73
CA ALA A 413 28.64 19.42 34.97
C ALA A 413 29.24 20.82 35.14
N GLU A 414 28.46 21.76 35.66
CA GLU A 414 29.01 22.97 36.29
C GLU A 414 29.85 22.53 37.50
N PRO A 415 31.12 22.97 37.64
CA PRO A 415 31.84 22.78 38.88
C PRO A 415 31.20 23.70 39.94
N GLU A 416 30.72 23.08 41.01
CA GLU A 416 30.30 23.75 42.24
C GLU A 416 31.34 24.80 42.67
N THR A 417 30.81 25.97 42.98
CA THR A 417 31.50 27.08 43.61
C THR A 417 32.07 26.66 44.96
N ALA A 418 33.37 26.37 45.00
CA ALA A 418 34.11 26.30 46.25
C ALA A 418 34.30 27.73 46.80
N ARG A 419 33.47 28.10 47.77
CA ARG A 419 33.79 29.14 48.75
C ARG A 419 34.85 28.58 49.70
N GLY A 420 35.95 29.31 49.84
CA GLY A 420 37.04 29.06 50.78
C GLY A 420 38.07 30.16 50.65
#